data_AF-A0A8J2MUA6-F1
#
_entry.id   AF-A0A8J2MUA6-F1
#
_cell.length_a   1.000
_cell.length_b   1.000
_cell.length_c   1.000
_cell.angle_alpha   90.00
_cell.angle_beta   90.00
_cell.angle_gamma   90.00
#
_symmetry.space_group_name_H-M   'P 1'
#
loop_
_entity.id
_entity.type
_entity.pdbx_description
1 polymer ?
#
loop_
_entity_poly.entity_id
_entity_poly.type
_entity_poly.pdbx_seq_one_letter_code
_entity_poly.pdbx_strand_id
1 'polypeptide(L)'
;MAICERHYIALMAASRHSCHFLMDLHLQEFKRTGGKDEWLKGLSYASVKVQNLDMLNAVLAHQPWSINVDHLTTLTKCCSPTNWCLSELVQASVILAHTHVLCSFVLGNDIVYTNGQHTSSCEIIDDQNDSKCEIELLLECMDKLKKAKLSIDVKKPNEEEMEQSFLKVHNNCDSITAKTFETEETSLPENKSENNCMKKSSIQNCYAPSSLYTFNSRFGYVNFAQRAHDGFARTHKIHEFSWEDQGYSCVDELYNEMADILDKKITLIQNLTYSTMGTYNDVDTSKYRNAIWMYIQSLYGIRHDDYNYAEVNVMLDRKLKTFIKTACCHPHEMTDSLRQSVMINFKSCEKVHVLLIVMEARLQAELIYFFRALVKLNNNSSTIA
;
A
#
# COMPACT_ATOMS: atom_id res chain seq x y z
N MET A 1 -10.69 -22.74 -5.11
CA MET A 1 -9.90 -21.99 -6.11
C MET A 1 -8.66 -22.73 -6.59
N ALA A 2 -8.53 -22.92 -7.90
CA ALA A 2 -7.39 -23.59 -8.54
C ALA A 2 -6.10 -22.74 -8.46
N ILE A 3 -4.93 -23.37 -8.54
CA ILE A 3 -3.63 -22.67 -8.42
C ILE A 3 -3.46 -21.62 -9.54
N CYS A 4 -3.80 -21.97 -10.78
CA CYS A 4 -3.73 -21.03 -11.90
C CYS A 4 -4.63 -19.81 -11.67
N GLU A 5 -5.87 -19.99 -11.18
CA GLU A 5 -6.75 -18.86 -10.86
C GLU A 5 -6.14 -17.90 -9.84
N ARG A 6 -5.45 -18.42 -8.80
CA ARG A 6 -4.74 -17.59 -7.81
C ARG A 6 -3.66 -16.72 -8.46
N HIS A 7 -2.88 -17.27 -9.39
CA HIS A 7 -1.88 -16.50 -10.14
C HIS A 7 -2.51 -15.46 -11.06
N TYR A 8 -3.67 -15.74 -11.67
CA TYR A 8 -4.37 -14.75 -12.47
C TYR A 8 -4.91 -13.59 -11.63
N ILE A 9 -5.43 -13.87 -10.43
CA ILE A 9 -5.87 -12.84 -9.47
C ILE A 9 -4.67 -11.99 -9.02
N ALA A 10 -3.52 -12.61 -8.75
CA ALA A 10 -2.30 -11.88 -8.43
C ALA A 10 -1.82 -11.03 -9.63
N LEU A 11 -1.93 -11.51 -10.86
CA LEU A 11 -1.65 -10.73 -12.07
C LEU A 11 -2.58 -9.50 -12.17
N MET A 12 -3.88 -9.66 -11.91
CA MET A 12 -4.83 -8.54 -11.85
C MET A 12 -4.43 -7.50 -10.79
N ALA A 13 -4.05 -7.95 -9.59
CA ALA A 13 -3.59 -7.07 -8.51
C ALA A 13 -2.31 -6.32 -8.87
N ALA A 14 -1.30 -7.02 -9.42
CA ALA A 14 -0.04 -6.42 -9.85
C ALA A 14 -0.24 -5.35 -10.94
N SER A 15 -1.21 -5.57 -11.83
CA SER A 15 -1.53 -4.62 -12.90
C SER A 15 -2.07 -3.28 -12.39
N ARG A 16 -2.70 -3.24 -11.20
CA ARG A 16 -3.20 -2.00 -10.56
C ARG A 16 -2.09 -0.98 -10.28
N HIS A 17 -0.87 -1.45 -10.16
CA HIS A 17 0.32 -0.65 -9.90
C HIS A 17 1.36 -0.77 -11.01
N SER A 18 1.01 -1.31 -12.17
CA SER A 18 1.95 -1.55 -13.28
C SER A 18 3.29 -2.17 -12.84
N CYS A 19 3.24 -3.10 -11.89
CA CYS A 19 4.42 -3.77 -11.39
C CYS A 19 4.81 -4.90 -12.36
N HIS A 20 5.51 -4.53 -13.44
CA HIS A 20 5.86 -5.45 -14.53
C HIS A 20 6.58 -6.72 -14.05
N PHE A 21 7.45 -6.62 -13.03
CA PHE A 21 8.12 -7.78 -12.43
C PHE A 21 7.12 -8.83 -11.90
N LEU A 22 6.15 -8.40 -11.08
CA LEU A 22 5.14 -9.32 -10.53
C LEU A 22 4.13 -9.76 -11.58
N MET A 23 3.80 -8.89 -12.54
CA MET A 23 2.97 -9.26 -13.68
C MET A 23 3.61 -10.38 -14.49
N ASP A 24 4.88 -10.25 -14.86
CA ASP A 24 5.61 -11.27 -15.62
C ASP A 24 5.73 -12.59 -14.83
N LEU A 25 6.06 -12.50 -13.54
CA LEU A 25 6.11 -13.65 -12.64
C LEU A 25 4.78 -14.41 -12.64
N HIS A 26 3.67 -13.72 -12.37
CA HIS A 26 2.37 -14.36 -12.27
C HIS A 26 1.81 -14.81 -13.62
N LEU A 27 2.15 -14.14 -14.72
CA LEU A 27 1.83 -14.59 -16.06
C LEU A 27 2.52 -15.92 -16.38
N GLN A 28 3.82 -16.05 -16.08
CA GLN A 28 4.56 -17.29 -16.28
C GLN A 28 4.02 -18.43 -15.41
N GLU A 29 3.77 -18.15 -14.13
CA GLU A 29 3.23 -19.14 -13.19
C GLU A 29 1.79 -19.55 -13.52
N PHE A 30 0.97 -18.64 -14.04
CA PHE A 30 -0.36 -18.95 -14.56
C PHE A 30 -0.29 -19.99 -15.68
N LYS A 31 0.60 -19.81 -16.66
CA LYS A 31 0.82 -20.78 -17.75
C LYS A 31 1.34 -22.11 -17.20
N ARG A 32 2.36 -22.05 -16.34
CA ARG A 32 3.03 -23.23 -15.75
C ARG A 32 2.05 -24.12 -14.97
N THR A 33 1.05 -23.53 -14.34
CA THR A 33 0.05 -24.22 -13.53
C THR A 33 -1.21 -24.61 -14.32
N GLY A 34 -1.17 -24.55 -15.65
CA GLY A 34 -2.25 -25.02 -16.54
C GLY A 34 -3.35 -23.98 -16.80
N GLY A 35 -3.07 -22.70 -16.61
CA GLY A 35 -3.96 -21.61 -16.98
C GLY A 35 -4.21 -21.54 -18.49
N LYS A 36 -5.41 -21.12 -18.88
CA LYS A 36 -5.80 -21.00 -20.30
C LYS A 36 -5.15 -19.77 -20.92
N ASP A 37 -4.33 -19.95 -21.96
CA ASP A 37 -3.63 -18.86 -22.66
C ASP A 37 -4.56 -17.74 -23.16
N GLU A 38 -5.83 -18.06 -23.43
CA GLU A 38 -6.84 -17.07 -23.83
C GLU A 38 -7.02 -15.96 -22.80
N TRP A 39 -6.92 -16.27 -21.50
CA TRP A 39 -7.07 -15.29 -20.42
C TRP A 39 -5.97 -14.23 -20.43
N LEU A 40 -4.81 -14.55 -21.01
CA LEU A 40 -3.67 -13.64 -21.10
C LEU A 40 -3.82 -12.59 -22.22
N LYS A 41 -4.88 -12.69 -23.03
CA LYS A 41 -5.28 -11.62 -23.95
C LYS A 41 -5.91 -10.43 -23.22
N GLY A 42 -6.30 -10.61 -21.95
CA GLY A 42 -6.84 -9.59 -21.08
C GLY A 42 -8.02 -10.09 -20.23
N LEU A 43 -8.44 -9.27 -19.28
CA LEU A 43 -9.47 -9.58 -18.29
C LEU A 43 -10.81 -9.96 -18.94
N SER A 44 -11.17 -9.35 -20.06
CA SER A 44 -12.40 -9.67 -20.81
C SER A 44 -12.46 -11.12 -21.31
N TYR A 45 -11.33 -11.81 -21.40
CA TYR A 45 -11.24 -13.22 -21.80
C TYR A 45 -11.24 -14.18 -20.60
N ALA A 46 -11.11 -13.67 -19.36
CA ALA A 46 -11.21 -14.49 -18.15
C ALA A 46 -12.67 -14.91 -17.89
N SER A 47 -12.89 -15.81 -16.92
CA SER A 47 -14.25 -16.16 -16.52
C SER A 47 -15.00 -14.94 -15.95
N VAL A 48 -16.32 -14.87 -16.13
CA VAL A 48 -17.17 -13.80 -15.57
C VAL A 48 -16.98 -13.68 -14.04
N LYS A 49 -16.78 -14.81 -13.36
CA LYS A 49 -16.46 -14.85 -11.92
C LYS A 49 -15.23 -14.02 -11.58
N VAL A 50 -14.14 -14.17 -12.33
CA VAL A 50 -12.89 -13.43 -12.15
C VAL A 50 -13.03 -11.97 -12.59
N GLN A 51 -13.74 -11.71 -13.69
CA GLN A 51 -14.02 -10.36 -14.16
C GLN A 51 -14.73 -9.51 -13.10
N ASN A 52 -15.73 -10.09 -12.42
CA ASN A 52 -16.50 -9.39 -11.38
C ASN A 52 -15.62 -8.93 -10.20
N LEU A 53 -14.46 -9.56 -9.97
CA LEU A 53 -13.55 -9.23 -8.88
C LEU A 53 -12.79 -7.91 -9.10
N ASP A 54 -12.72 -7.40 -10.34
CA ASP A 54 -11.90 -6.23 -10.70
C ASP A 54 -12.30 -4.95 -9.94
N MET A 55 -13.59 -4.74 -9.68
CA MET A 55 -14.02 -3.59 -8.88
C MET A 55 -13.48 -3.67 -7.46
N LEU A 56 -13.60 -4.83 -6.80
CA LEU A 56 -13.06 -5.02 -5.46
C LEU A 56 -11.54 -4.90 -5.43
N ASN A 57 -10.84 -5.45 -6.44
CA ASN A 57 -9.41 -5.30 -6.65
C ASN A 57 -9.00 -3.82 -6.70
N ALA A 58 -9.68 -3.02 -7.54
CA ALA A 58 -9.41 -1.60 -7.67
C ALA A 58 -9.64 -0.82 -6.37
N VAL A 59 -10.76 -1.07 -5.67
CA VAL A 59 -11.07 -0.39 -4.40
C VAL A 59 -10.08 -0.79 -3.31
N LEU A 60 -9.76 -2.08 -3.15
CA LEU A 60 -8.75 -2.56 -2.19
C LEU A 60 -7.39 -1.88 -2.40
N ALA A 61 -6.90 -1.85 -3.64
CA ALA A 61 -5.58 -1.31 -3.96
C ALA A 61 -5.44 0.19 -3.65
N HIS A 62 -6.50 0.96 -3.85
CA HIS A 62 -6.39 2.41 -3.99
C HIS A 62 -7.21 3.20 -2.98
N GLN A 63 -8.40 2.72 -2.61
CA GLN A 63 -9.34 3.43 -1.74
C GLN A 63 -10.08 2.45 -0.82
N PRO A 64 -9.36 1.67 0.01
CA PRO A 64 -9.97 0.59 0.80
C PRO A 64 -11.05 1.10 1.77
N TRP A 65 -10.97 2.35 2.21
CA TRP A 65 -12.01 2.99 3.04
C TRP A 65 -13.41 3.04 2.38
N SER A 66 -13.48 2.97 1.05
CA SER A 66 -14.71 2.98 0.27
C SER A 66 -15.40 1.61 0.17
N ILE A 67 -14.77 0.54 0.68
CA ILE A 67 -15.37 -0.81 0.68
C ILE A 67 -16.64 -0.79 1.55
N ASN A 68 -17.70 -1.35 1.02
CA ASN A 68 -19.01 -1.45 1.65
C ASN A 68 -19.64 -2.83 1.37
N VAL A 69 -20.80 -3.09 1.96
CA VAL A 69 -21.51 -4.37 1.86
C VAL A 69 -21.97 -4.67 0.43
N ASP A 70 -22.28 -3.66 -0.38
CA ASP A 70 -22.76 -3.84 -1.76
C ASP A 70 -21.68 -4.45 -2.68
N HIS A 71 -20.42 -4.06 -2.47
CA HIS A 71 -19.29 -4.66 -3.17
C HIS A 71 -19.23 -6.17 -2.93
N LEU A 72 -19.40 -6.61 -1.68
CA LEU A 72 -19.35 -8.02 -1.33
C LEU A 72 -20.61 -8.77 -1.78
N THR A 73 -21.78 -8.18 -1.57
CA THR A 73 -23.07 -8.77 -1.96
C THR A 73 -23.13 -9.04 -3.46
N THR A 74 -22.58 -8.14 -4.28
CA THR A 74 -22.53 -8.34 -5.75
C THR A 74 -21.69 -9.55 -6.15
N LEU A 75 -20.66 -9.89 -5.36
CA LEU A 75 -19.80 -11.05 -5.60
C LEU A 75 -20.36 -12.36 -5.05
N THR A 76 -21.20 -12.31 -4.01
CA THR A 76 -21.65 -13.49 -3.25
C THR A 76 -23.13 -13.86 -3.46
N LYS A 77 -23.91 -13.07 -4.20
CA LYS A 77 -25.33 -13.36 -4.48
C LYS A 77 -25.53 -14.78 -5.05
N CYS A 78 -26.19 -15.67 -4.33
CA CYS A 78 -26.40 -17.09 -4.69
C CYS A 78 -27.37 -17.35 -5.88
N CYS A 79 -27.20 -16.67 -7.02
CA CYS A 79 -28.11 -16.78 -8.17
C CYS A 79 -27.45 -17.32 -9.45
N SER A 80 -26.14 -17.60 -9.45
CA SER A 80 -25.38 -18.04 -10.63
C SER A 80 -24.11 -18.82 -10.24
N PRO A 81 -23.62 -19.78 -11.06
CA PRO A 81 -22.32 -20.43 -10.89
C PRO A 81 -21.12 -19.45 -11.00
N THR A 82 -21.36 -18.21 -11.40
CA THR A 82 -20.33 -17.16 -11.51
C THR A 82 -20.02 -16.46 -10.18
N ASN A 83 -20.69 -16.81 -9.09
CA ASN A 83 -20.52 -16.13 -7.81
C ASN A 83 -19.42 -16.76 -6.95
N TRP A 84 -18.89 -15.96 -6.04
CA TRP A 84 -17.88 -16.35 -5.07
C TRP A 84 -18.56 -16.85 -3.80
N CYS A 85 -18.15 -18.01 -3.29
CA CYS A 85 -18.45 -18.32 -1.89
C CYS A 85 -17.56 -17.47 -0.97
N LEU A 86 -17.95 -17.32 0.30
CA LEU A 86 -17.24 -16.44 1.23
C LEU A 86 -15.77 -16.86 1.44
N SER A 87 -15.47 -18.15 1.56
CA SER A 87 -14.10 -18.63 1.74
C SER A 87 -13.22 -18.36 0.52
N GLU A 88 -13.74 -18.55 -0.70
CA GLU A 88 -13.03 -18.20 -1.93
C GLU A 88 -12.82 -16.70 -2.07
N LEU A 89 -13.80 -15.88 -1.67
CA LEU A 89 -13.69 -14.42 -1.70
C LEU A 89 -12.64 -13.93 -0.69
N VAL A 90 -12.61 -14.47 0.52
CA VAL A 90 -11.57 -14.17 1.52
C VAL A 90 -10.20 -14.54 0.98
N GLN A 91 -10.03 -15.75 0.43
CA GLN A 91 -8.77 -16.17 -0.18
C GLN A 91 -8.35 -15.23 -1.33
N ALA A 92 -9.27 -14.86 -2.21
CA ALA A 92 -9.00 -13.94 -3.31
C ALA A 92 -8.58 -12.55 -2.81
N SER A 93 -9.31 -11.98 -1.85
CA SER A 93 -9.00 -10.68 -1.25
C SER A 93 -7.64 -10.66 -0.55
N VAL A 94 -7.26 -11.75 0.14
CA VAL A 94 -5.92 -11.87 0.72
C VAL A 94 -4.85 -11.91 -0.36
N ILE A 95 -5.07 -12.63 -1.47
CA ILE A 95 -4.12 -12.65 -2.61
C ILE A 95 -3.98 -11.25 -3.24
N LEU A 96 -5.11 -10.56 -3.45
CA LEU A 96 -5.12 -9.19 -3.99
C LEU A 96 -4.29 -8.26 -3.10
N ALA A 97 -4.65 -8.16 -1.82
CA ALA A 97 -3.99 -7.27 -0.87
C ALA A 97 -2.51 -7.63 -0.68
N HIS A 98 -2.18 -8.91 -0.61
CA HIS A 98 -0.78 -9.36 -0.53
C HIS A 98 0.03 -8.94 -1.76
N THR A 99 -0.55 -9.03 -2.95
CA THR A 99 0.13 -8.65 -4.19
C THR A 99 0.28 -7.13 -4.31
N HIS A 100 -0.70 -6.34 -3.86
CA HIS A 100 -0.58 -4.87 -3.81
C HIS A 100 0.61 -4.41 -2.97
N VAL A 101 0.77 -5.00 -1.78
CA VAL A 101 1.87 -4.64 -0.89
C VAL A 101 3.21 -5.14 -1.41
N LEU A 102 3.25 -6.28 -2.09
CA LEU A 102 4.45 -6.72 -2.81
C LEU A 102 4.82 -5.75 -3.95
N CYS A 103 3.85 -5.14 -4.65
CA CYS A 103 4.17 -4.09 -5.63
C CYS A 103 4.86 -2.90 -4.97
N SER A 104 4.39 -2.50 -3.78
CA SER A 104 5.00 -1.42 -2.98
C SER A 104 6.45 -1.74 -2.64
N PHE A 105 6.72 -3.00 -2.26
CA PHE A 105 8.08 -3.47 -1.97
C PHE A 105 8.96 -3.52 -3.20
N VAL A 106 8.50 -4.14 -4.29
CA VAL A 106 9.30 -4.34 -5.50
C VAL A 106 9.67 -3.01 -6.14
N LEU A 107 8.73 -2.06 -6.23
CA LEU A 107 8.95 -0.76 -6.86
C LEU A 107 9.61 0.24 -5.90
N GLY A 108 9.35 0.11 -4.60
CA GLY A 108 10.02 0.89 -3.56
C GLY A 108 11.48 0.50 -3.38
N ASN A 109 11.80 -0.78 -3.56
CA ASN A 109 13.17 -1.26 -3.68
C ASN A 109 13.69 -1.04 -5.10
N ASP A 110 15.00 -0.96 -5.24
CA ASP A 110 15.67 -0.90 -6.54
C ASP A 110 15.88 -2.32 -7.10
N ILE A 111 14.79 -3.08 -7.28
CA ILE A 111 14.83 -4.40 -7.93
C ILE A 111 14.47 -4.22 -9.40
N VAL A 112 15.16 -3.31 -10.10
CA VAL A 112 15.21 -3.32 -11.56
C VAL A 112 16.43 -4.15 -11.93
N TYR A 113 16.19 -5.30 -12.56
CA TYR A 113 17.18 -6.23 -13.13
C TYR A 113 18.56 -5.63 -13.40
N THR A 114 19.47 -5.76 -12.44
CA THR A 114 20.90 -5.51 -12.64
C THR A 114 21.50 -6.67 -13.42
N ASN A 115 21.18 -6.74 -14.72
CA ASN A 115 22.05 -7.43 -15.66
C ASN A 115 23.36 -6.65 -15.76
N GLY A 116 24.31 -6.94 -14.87
CA GLY A 116 25.74 -6.84 -15.15
C GLY A 116 26.35 -5.45 -15.35
N GLN A 117 25.78 -4.36 -14.84
CA GLN A 117 26.50 -3.09 -14.73
C GLN A 117 26.43 -2.56 -13.30
N HIS A 118 27.37 -3.04 -12.47
CA HIS A 118 27.90 -2.20 -11.41
C HIS A 118 28.64 -1.03 -12.07
N THR A 119 27.97 0.11 -12.21
CA THR A 119 28.65 1.39 -12.10
C THR A 119 28.38 1.92 -10.71
N SER A 120 29.15 1.39 -9.75
CA SER A 120 29.41 2.10 -8.50
C SER A 120 30.13 3.40 -8.86
N SER A 121 29.36 4.46 -9.05
CA SER A 121 29.89 5.82 -9.09
C SER A 121 28.91 6.70 -8.36
N CYS A 122 28.80 6.46 -7.05
CA CYS A 122 28.43 7.52 -6.13
C CYS A 122 29.69 8.39 -6.02
N GLU A 123 29.73 9.50 -6.74
CA GLU A 123 30.67 10.56 -6.44
C GLU A 123 30.38 11.01 -5.01
N ILE A 124 31.31 10.70 -4.12
CA ILE A 124 31.29 11.16 -2.73
C ILE A 124 31.48 12.68 -2.78
N ILE A 125 30.38 13.42 -2.76
CA ILE A 125 30.43 14.82 -2.34
C ILE A 125 30.58 14.77 -0.82
N ASP A 126 31.80 15.00 -0.37
CA ASP A 126 32.22 14.97 1.02
C ASP A 126 31.67 16.22 1.74
N ASP A 127 30.40 16.18 2.13
CA ASP A 127 29.74 17.20 2.96
C ASP A 127 29.59 16.64 4.39
N GLN A 128 30.72 16.37 5.05
CA GLN A 128 30.79 15.60 6.30
C GLN A 128 30.17 16.28 7.53
N ASN A 129 29.65 17.51 7.42
CA ASN A 129 29.15 18.26 8.57
C ASN A 129 27.62 18.26 8.74
N ASP A 130 26.84 17.96 7.70
CA ASP A 130 25.36 17.92 7.77
C ASP A 130 24.81 16.49 7.92
N SER A 131 25.63 15.47 7.62
CA SER A 131 25.24 14.05 7.51
C SER A 131 25.06 13.31 8.85
N LYS A 132 25.89 13.55 9.87
CA LYS A 132 25.67 12.98 11.21
C LYS A 132 24.47 13.59 11.94
N CYS A 133 24.10 14.81 11.57
CA CYS A 133 23.11 15.63 12.24
C CYS A 133 21.70 14.99 12.18
N GLU A 134 21.31 14.39 11.06
CA GLU A 134 19.95 13.83 10.89
C GLU A 134 19.62 12.75 11.94
N ILE A 135 20.49 11.75 12.10
CA ILE A 135 20.25 10.66 13.06
C ILE A 135 20.35 11.17 14.49
N GLU A 136 21.32 12.03 14.80
CA GLU A 136 21.46 12.62 16.14
C GLU A 136 20.22 13.43 16.55
N LEU A 137 19.68 14.25 15.64
CA LEU A 137 18.44 14.98 15.85
C LEU A 137 17.25 14.04 16.08
N LEU A 138 17.15 12.95 15.31
CA LEU A 138 16.08 11.97 15.48
C LEU A 138 16.17 11.28 16.84
N LEU A 139 17.37 10.89 17.27
CA LEU A 139 17.61 10.31 18.60
C LEU A 139 17.23 11.29 19.71
N GLU A 140 17.62 12.56 19.58
CA GLU A 140 17.26 13.60 20.57
C GLU A 140 15.74 13.80 20.64
N CYS A 141 15.06 13.83 19.49
CA CYS A 141 13.60 13.91 19.41
C CYS A 141 12.92 12.70 20.09
N MET A 142 13.44 11.49 19.89
CA MET A 142 12.92 10.29 20.54
C MET A 142 13.07 10.35 22.06
N ASP A 143 14.22 10.83 22.55
CA ASP A 143 14.47 11.00 23.99
C ASP A 143 13.57 12.08 24.62
N LYS A 144 13.35 13.21 23.92
CA LYS A 144 12.43 14.26 24.34
C LYS A 144 11.01 13.72 24.50
N LEU A 145 10.52 12.95 23.53
CA LEU A 145 9.18 12.34 23.59
C LEU A 145 9.06 11.29 24.69
N LYS A 146 10.10 10.48 24.95
CA LYS A 146 10.12 9.52 26.06
C LYS A 146 10.02 10.23 27.41
N LYS A 147 10.78 11.32 27.60
CA LYS A 147 10.76 12.13 28.83
C LYS A 147 9.39 12.81 29.02
N ALA A 148 8.81 13.38 27.96
CA ALA A 148 7.51 14.04 28.01
C ALA A 148 6.37 13.10 28.46
N LYS A 149 6.41 11.83 28.04
CA LYS A 149 5.41 10.81 28.41
C LYS A 149 5.46 10.42 29.90
N LEU A 150 6.60 10.60 30.57
CA LEU A 150 6.76 10.32 32.01
C LEU A 150 6.32 11.49 32.90
N SER A 151 6.15 12.69 32.33
CA SER A 151 6.01 13.93 33.08
C SER A 151 4.60 14.55 33.15
N ILE A 152 3.57 13.98 32.51
CA ILE A 152 2.27 14.68 32.38
C ILE A 152 1.06 13.78 32.61
N ASP A 153 0.20 14.23 33.52
CA ASP A 153 -1.23 13.92 33.64
C ASP A 153 -1.98 14.74 32.56
N VAL A 154 -2.01 14.24 31.32
CA VAL A 154 -2.53 14.99 30.16
C VAL A 154 -4.05 14.89 30.14
N LYS A 155 -4.74 16.04 30.17
CA LYS A 155 -6.17 16.11 29.85
C LYS A 155 -6.39 15.54 28.44
N LYS A 156 -7.13 14.43 28.33
CA LYS A 156 -7.36 13.75 27.06
C LYS A 156 -7.98 14.75 26.06
N PRO A 157 -7.38 14.96 24.87
CA PRO A 157 -7.92 15.87 23.87
C PRO A 157 -9.33 15.46 23.47
N ASN A 158 -10.14 16.44 23.08
CA ASN A 158 -11.50 16.16 22.64
C ASN A 158 -11.50 15.51 21.23
N GLU A 159 -12.65 14.99 20.80
CA GLU A 159 -12.78 14.28 19.52
C GLU A 159 -12.38 15.13 18.30
N GLU A 160 -12.75 16.41 18.30
CA GLU A 160 -12.44 17.34 17.20
C GLU A 160 -10.94 17.63 17.13
N GLU A 161 -10.28 17.82 18.27
CA GLU A 161 -8.84 18.03 18.37
C GLU A 161 -8.06 16.80 17.88
N MET A 162 -8.52 15.59 18.24
CA MET A 162 -7.91 14.34 17.77
C MET A 162 -8.05 14.18 16.25
N GLU A 163 -9.25 14.45 15.71
CA GLU A 163 -9.49 14.40 14.26
C GLU A 163 -8.61 15.41 13.50
N GLN A 164 -8.54 16.64 13.99
CA GLN A 164 -7.70 17.68 13.39
C GLN A 164 -6.21 17.31 13.44
N SER A 165 -5.73 16.78 14.57
CA SER A 165 -4.35 16.32 14.71
C SER A 165 -4.02 15.19 13.74
N PHE A 166 -4.93 14.22 13.61
CA PHE A 166 -4.82 13.08 12.70
C PHE A 166 -4.74 13.52 11.23
N LEU A 167 -5.66 14.37 10.77
CA LEU A 167 -5.70 14.80 9.37
C LEU A 167 -4.51 15.68 9.00
N LYS A 168 -4.02 16.53 9.92
CA LYS A 168 -2.86 17.43 9.71
C LYS A 168 -1.53 16.71 9.48
N VAL A 169 -1.44 15.41 9.74
CA VAL A 169 -0.24 14.59 9.47
C VAL A 169 0.19 14.65 7.99
N HIS A 170 -0.77 14.92 7.10
CA HIS A 170 -0.61 14.88 5.65
C HIS A 170 -0.10 16.20 5.03
N ASN A 171 -0.38 17.34 5.66
CA ASN A 171 -0.19 18.69 5.11
C ASN A 171 1.25 19.00 4.65
N ASN A 172 2.25 18.33 5.24
CA ASN A 172 3.66 18.56 4.91
C ASN A 172 4.12 17.82 3.64
N CYS A 173 3.35 16.87 3.12
CA CYS A 173 3.74 16.02 1.98
C CYS A 173 3.20 16.52 0.62
N ASP A 174 2.21 17.40 0.60
CA ASP A 174 1.34 17.57 -0.58
C ASP A 174 1.89 18.51 -1.67
N SER A 175 2.99 19.26 -1.42
CA SER A 175 3.48 20.25 -2.39
C SER A 175 4.44 19.74 -3.48
N ILE A 176 4.81 18.46 -3.49
CA ILE A 176 5.57 17.86 -4.61
C ILE A 176 4.62 17.25 -5.64
N THR A 177 3.54 16.60 -5.20
CA THR A 177 2.58 15.96 -6.09
C THR A 177 1.84 17.01 -6.93
N ALA A 178 1.43 18.15 -6.35
CA ALA A 178 0.65 19.17 -7.06
C ALA A 178 1.38 19.88 -8.23
N LYS A 179 2.71 19.99 -8.21
CA LYS A 179 3.45 20.73 -9.25
C LYS A 179 3.55 20.02 -10.60
N THR A 180 3.22 18.73 -10.67
CA THR A 180 3.24 17.96 -11.92
C THR A 180 1.89 18.00 -12.65
N PHE A 181 0.82 18.59 -12.07
CA PHE A 181 -0.55 18.47 -12.58
C PHE A 181 -1.13 19.72 -13.26
N GLU A 182 -0.44 20.85 -13.29
CA GLU A 182 -1.04 22.11 -13.81
C GLU A 182 -0.68 22.49 -15.26
N THR A 183 -0.01 21.64 -16.05
CA THR A 183 0.43 22.05 -17.41
C THR A 183 -0.12 21.25 -18.60
N GLU A 184 -1.04 20.30 -18.42
CA GLU A 184 -1.59 19.54 -19.56
C GLU A 184 -3.12 19.37 -19.56
N GLU A 185 -3.86 20.44 -19.24
CA GLU A 185 -5.26 20.57 -19.67
C GLU A 185 -5.47 21.90 -20.40
N THR A 186 -5.21 21.93 -21.70
CA THR A 186 -6.09 22.52 -22.74
C THR A 186 -5.39 22.54 -24.09
N SER A 187 -5.71 21.58 -24.96
CA SER A 187 -6.08 21.83 -26.36
C SER A 187 -6.15 20.51 -27.14
N LEU A 188 -7.35 20.23 -27.66
CA LEU A 188 -7.56 19.27 -28.74
C LEU A 188 -6.87 19.79 -30.02
N PRO A 189 -6.27 18.91 -30.83
CA PRO A 189 -6.26 19.17 -32.26
C PRO A 189 -6.82 18.01 -33.08
N GLU A 190 -7.55 18.43 -34.09
CA GLU A 190 -8.24 17.66 -35.12
C GLU A 190 -7.27 16.85 -36.01
N ASN A 191 -7.84 15.79 -36.60
CA ASN A 191 -7.25 14.93 -37.62
C ASN A 191 -6.49 15.67 -38.73
N LYS A 192 -5.23 15.26 -38.99
CA LYS A 192 -4.71 15.10 -40.36
C LYS A 192 -3.74 13.92 -40.45
N SER A 193 -4.02 13.06 -41.42
CA SER A 193 -3.14 12.03 -41.97
C SER A 193 -1.85 12.62 -42.52
N GLU A 194 -0.71 11.96 -42.32
CA GLU A 194 0.24 11.61 -43.40
C GLU A 194 1.39 10.71 -42.91
N ASN A 195 1.80 9.81 -43.80
CA ASN A 195 2.82 8.80 -43.64
C ASN A 195 4.23 9.39 -43.48
N ASN A 196 5.08 8.78 -42.63
CA ASN A 196 6.38 8.27 -43.10
C ASN A 196 7.10 7.38 -42.09
N CYS A 197 7.62 6.27 -42.61
CA CYS A 197 8.44 5.25 -41.97
C CYS A 197 9.89 5.72 -41.83
N MET A 198 10.50 5.55 -40.65
CA MET A 198 11.94 5.25 -40.53
C MET A 198 12.24 4.46 -39.24
N LYS A 199 12.86 3.29 -39.44
CA LYS A 199 13.40 2.39 -38.42
C LYS A 199 14.63 3.00 -37.72
N LYS A 200 14.70 2.91 -36.39
CA LYS A 200 15.94 2.65 -35.62
C LYS A 200 15.64 1.74 -34.43
N SER A 201 16.64 0.94 -34.08
CA SER A 201 16.61 -0.40 -33.50
C SER A 201 16.72 -0.48 -31.97
N SER A 202 16.19 -1.59 -31.42
CA SER A 202 16.65 -2.37 -30.23
C SER A 202 16.64 -1.64 -28.87
N ILE A 203 15.85 -2.00 -27.85
CA ILE A 203 15.38 -3.31 -27.35
C ILE A 203 13.93 -3.14 -26.85
N GLN A 204 12.97 -3.85 -27.45
CA GLN A 204 11.57 -3.84 -26.98
C GLN A 204 11.44 -4.93 -25.90
N ASN A 205 11.54 -4.56 -24.63
CA ASN A 205 10.99 -5.42 -23.57
C ASN A 205 9.46 -5.38 -23.74
N CYS A 206 8.90 -6.42 -24.35
CA CYS A 206 7.48 -6.57 -24.61
C CYS A 206 6.73 -6.93 -23.31
N TYR A 207 6.68 -6.01 -22.36
CA TYR A 207 5.84 -6.19 -21.18
C TYR A 207 4.37 -6.17 -21.59
N ALA A 208 3.56 -7.04 -20.99
CA ALA A 208 2.12 -7.01 -21.19
C ALA A 208 1.56 -5.67 -20.64
N PRO A 209 0.77 -4.91 -21.41
CA PRO A 209 0.20 -3.66 -20.92
C PRO A 209 -0.70 -3.90 -19.70
N SER A 210 -0.46 -3.19 -18.59
CA SER A 210 -1.24 -3.30 -17.34
C SER A 210 -2.74 -3.10 -17.55
N SER A 211 -3.12 -2.24 -18.51
CA SER A 211 -4.50 -1.96 -18.86
C SER A 211 -5.28 -3.16 -19.40
N LEU A 212 -4.61 -4.24 -19.81
CA LEU A 212 -5.30 -5.45 -20.27
C LEU A 212 -5.97 -6.21 -19.13
N TYR A 213 -5.49 -6.08 -17.90
CA TYR A 213 -5.91 -6.91 -16.76
C TYR A 213 -6.82 -6.18 -15.77
N THR A 214 -7.38 -5.04 -16.18
CA THR A 214 -8.36 -4.28 -15.41
C THR A 214 -9.28 -3.48 -16.32
N PHE A 215 -10.54 -3.29 -15.93
CA PHE A 215 -11.50 -2.49 -16.71
C PHE A 215 -11.34 -0.98 -16.49
N ASN A 216 -10.75 -0.56 -15.37
CA ASN A 216 -10.55 0.85 -15.05
C ASN A 216 -9.13 1.13 -14.55
N SER A 217 -8.20 1.32 -15.49
CA SER A 217 -6.80 1.62 -15.18
C SER A 217 -6.57 2.99 -14.54
N ARG A 218 -7.53 3.92 -14.63
CA ARG A 218 -7.42 5.29 -14.09
C ARG A 218 -7.84 5.40 -12.63
N PHE A 219 -8.54 4.40 -12.09
CA PHE A 219 -8.91 4.41 -10.68
C PHE A 219 -7.66 4.31 -9.81
N GLY A 220 -7.36 5.37 -9.07
CA GLY A 220 -6.15 5.48 -8.27
C GLY A 220 -6.45 5.96 -6.85
N TYR A 221 -5.39 6.01 -6.05
CA TYR A 221 -5.48 6.58 -4.71
C TYR A 221 -5.86 8.06 -4.80
N VAL A 222 -6.72 8.49 -3.88
CA VAL A 222 -7.05 9.90 -3.67
C VAL A 222 -6.67 10.25 -2.23
N ASN A 223 -6.20 11.47 -2.00
CA ASN A 223 -5.76 11.88 -0.67
C ASN A 223 -6.90 11.73 0.35
N PHE A 224 -6.77 10.76 1.27
CA PHE A 224 -7.78 10.48 2.29
C PHE A 224 -8.12 11.72 3.11
N ALA A 225 -7.11 12.49 3.56
CA ALA A 225 -7.33 13.65 4.42
C ALA A 225 -8.17 14.73 3.72
N GLN A 226 -7.95 14.95 2.42
CA GLN A 226 -8.77 15.84 1.62
C GLN A 226 -10.21 15.31 1.51
N ARG A 227 -10.38 14.01 1.22
CA ARG A 227 -11.70 13.37 1.12
C ARG A 227 -12.47 13.42 2.45
N ALA A 228 -11.78 13.28 3.57
CA ALA A 228 -12.38 13.38 4.90
C ALA A 228 -12.82 14.81 5.20
N HIS A 229 -11.97 15.79 4.89
CA HIS A 229 -12.32 17.21 5.02
C HIS A 229 -13.56 17.59 4.18
N ASP A 230 -13.65 17.05 2.96
CA ASP A 230 -14.77 17.30 2.05
C ASP A 230 -16.03 16.47 2.37
N GLY A 231 -15.99 15.65 3.44
CA GLY A 231 -17.12 14.83 3.88
C GLY A 231 -17.39 13.59 3.02
N PHE A 232 -16.51 13.25 2.09
CA PHE A 232 -16.65 12.09 1.20
C PHE A 232 -16.01 10.81 1.75
N ALA A 233 -15.24 10.88 2.83
CA ALA A 233 -14.68 9.73 3.53
C ALA A 233 -14.80 9.91 5.05
N ARG A 234 -15.02 8.81 5.77
CA ARG A 234 -15.09 8.81 7.23
C ARG A 234 -13.83 8.18 7.80
N THR A 235 -13.22 8.86 8.78
CA THR A 235 -12.14 8.31 9.60
C THR A 235 -12.61 7.05 10.32
N HIS A 236 -11.88 5.96 10.11
CA HIS A 236 -12.10 4.69 10.80
C HIS A 236 -11.33 4.70 12.11
N LYS A 237 -12.03 4.66 13.23
CA LYS A 237 -11.38 4.52 14.53
C LYS A 237 -11.03 3.06 14.75
N ILE A 238 -9.79 2.78 15.16
CA ILE A 238 -9.30 1.40 15.25
C ILE A 238 -10.17 0.51 16.17
N HIS A 239 -10.76 1.08 17.22
CA HIS A 239 -11.63 0.35 18.14
C HIS A 239 -13.01 -0.02 17.54
N GLU A 240 -13.39 0.53 16.38
CA GLU A 240 -14.62 0.12 15.66
C GLU A 240 -14.43 -1.22 14.96
N PHE A 241 -13.22 -1.48 14.46
CA PHE A 241 -12.80 -2.75 13.89
C PHE A 241 -11.27 -2.80 13.87
N SER A 242 -10.69 -3.76 14.58
CA SER A 242 -9.26 -4.03 14.64
C SER A 242 -8.96 -5.44 14.15
N TRP A 243 -7.70 -5.69 13.80
CA TRP A 243 -7.28 -7.05 13.44
C TRP A 243 -7.38 -7.99 14.63
N GLU A 244 -6.98 -7.50 15.80
CA GLU A 244 -6.84 -8.24 17.05
C GLU A 244 -8.21 -8.63 17.64
N ASP A 245 -9.20 -7.73 17.60
CA ASP A 245 -10.51 -7.99 18.24
C ASP A 245 -11.45 -8.79 17.34
N GLN A 246 -11.38 -8.57 16.02
CA GLN A 246 -12.39 -9.06 15.07
C GLN A 246 -11.79 -9.67 13.81
N GLY A 247 -10.73 -9.06 13.25
CA GLY A 247 -10.13 -9.49 11.99
C GLY A 247 -9.63 -10.94 12.01
N TYR A 248 -8.85 -11.32 13.02
CA TYR A 248 -8.28 -12.66 13.16
C TYR A 248 -9.37 -13.74 13.12
N SER A 249 -10.37 -13.64 13.99
CA SER A 249 -11.46 -14.62 14.09
C SER A 249 -12.25 -14.75 12.79
N CYS A 250 -12.45 -13.64 12.05
CA CYS A 250 -13.12 -13.67 10.75
C CYS A 250 -12.31 -14.43 9.69
N VAL A 251 -10.99 -14.26 9.69
CA VAL A 251 -10.12 -15.01 8.76
C VAL A 251 -10.06 -16.47 9.19
N ASP A 252 -10.00 -16.74 10.48
CA ASP A 252 -9.86 -18.09 11.00
C ASP A 252 -11.07 -18.97 10.63
N GLU A 253 -12.28 -18.42 10.73
CA GLU A 253 -13.51 -19.11 10.37
C GLU A 253 -13.59 -19.46 8.87
N LEU A 254 -13.08 -18.60 7.99
CA LEU A 254 -13.26 -18.71 6.54
C LEU A 254 -12.01 -19.21 5.79
N TYR A 255 -10.83 -19.09 6.40
CA TYR A 255 -9.53 -19.45 5.86
C TYR A 255 -8.47 -19.69 6.97
N ASN A 256 -8.81 -20.60 7.91
CA ASN A 256 -8.06 -20.99 9.11
C ASN A 256 -6.52 -20.93 9.00
N GLU A 257 -5.90 -21.65 8.06
CA GLU A 257 -4.43 -21.71 7.92
C GLU A 257 -3.78 -20.33 7.71
N MET A 258 -4.51 -19.37 7.15
CA MET A 258 -3.98 -18.05 6.82
C MET A 258 -4.06 -17.05 7.97
N ALA A 259 -5.00 -17.22 8.90
CA ALA A 259 -5.18 -16.29 10.03
C ALA A 259 -3.90 -16.21 10.87
N ASP A 260 -3.38 -17.37 11.26
CA ASP A 260 -2.12 -17.51 12.00
C ASP A 260 -0.90 -16.94 11.27
N ILE A 261 -0.83 -17.14 9.95
CA ILE A 261 0.31 -16.67 9.15
C ILE A 261 0.27 -15.14 9.06
N LEU A 262 -0.90 -14.55 8.82
CA LEU A 262 -1.07 -13.10 8.78
C LEU A 262 -0.75 -12.48 10.14
N ASP A 263 -1.28 -13.05 11.22
CA ASP A 263 -1.06 -12.55 12.57
C ASP A 263 0.42 -12.56 12.98
N LYS A 264 1.10 -13.69 12.76
CA LYS A 264 2.54 -13.83 13.01
C LYS A 264 3.35 -12.84 12.19
N LYS A 265 2.96 -12.60 10.94
CA LYS A 265 3.67 -11.67 10.04
C LYS A 265 3.49 -10.21 10.47
N ILE A 266 2.26 -9.79 10.79
CA ILE A 266 1.95 -8.46 11.32
C ILE A 266 2.73 -8.21 12.62
N THR A 267 2.61 -9.14 13.57
CA THR A 267 3.29 -9.07 14.87
C THR A 267 4.81 -9.06 14.74
N LEU A 268 5.37 -9.88 13.82
CA LEU A 268 6.81 -9.91 13.57
C LEU A 268 7.31 -8.55 13.09
N ILE A 269 6.68 -7.93 12.11
CA ILE A 269 7.13 -6.64 11.56
C ILE A 269 6.95 -5.50 12.56
N GLN A 270 5.85 -5.49 13.32
CA GLN A 270 5.64 -4.49 14.38
C GLN A 270 6.71 -4.57 15.49
N ASN A 271 7.24 -5.76 15.76
CA ASN A 271 8.25 -5.97 16.82
C ASN A 271 9.68 -6.02 16.30
N LEU A 272 9.89 -6.14 14.98
CA LEU A 272 11.22 -6.27 14.39
C LEU A 272 12.08 -5.04 14.75
N THR A 273 13.18 -5.31 15.42
CA THR A 273 14.21 -4.32 15.74
C THR A 273 15.54 -5.02 15.94
N TYR A 274 16.60 -4.40 15.46
CA TYR A 274 17.98 -4.80 15.75
C TYR A 274 18.59 -3.93 16.85
N SER A 275 17.79 -3.03 17.44
CA SER A 275 18.24 -1.99 18.37
C SER A 275 19.38 -1.13 17.82
N THR A 276 19.37 -0.89 16.50
CA THR A 276 20.33 -0.05 15.80
C THR A 276 19.65 1.07 15.04
N MET A 277 20.35 2.18 14.84
CA MET A 277 19.93 3.27 13.96
C MET A 277 21.17 3.86 13.28
N GLY A 278 21.37 3.54 12.00
CA GLY A 278 22.58 3.89 11.26
C GLY A 278 23.83 3.27 11.90
N THR A 279 24.75 4.12 12.36
CA THR A 279 25.98 3.70 13.06
C THR A 279 25.80 3.50 14.56
N TYR A 280 24.65 3.90 15.12
CA TYR A 280 24.35 3.78 16.55
C TYR A 280 23.78 2.39 16.90
N ASN A 281 24.20 1.86 18.05
CA ASN A 281 23.72 0.61 18.62
C ASN A 281 23.02 0.88 19.96
N ASP A 282 22.31 -0.12 20.48
CA ASP A 282 21.55 -0.06 21.73
C ASP A 282 20.49 1.05 21.77
N VAL A 283 19.90 1.34 20.61
CA VAL A 283 18.85 2.34 20.44
C VAL A 283 17.47 1.67 20.42
N ASP A 284 16.58 2.09 21.32
CA ASP A 284 15.16 1.72 21.22
C ASP A 284 14.46 2.57 20.14
N THR A 285 14.27 1.96 18.99
CA THR A 285 13.69 2.52 17.75
C THR A 285 12.16 2.54 17.73
N SER A 286 11.47 2.09 18.78
CA SER A 286 10.02 1.82 18.76
C SER A 286 9.20 3.06 18.43
N LYS A 287 9.59 4.24 18.92
CA LYS A 287 8.92 5.51 18.58
C LYS A 287 8.96 5.83 17.08
N TYR A 288 10.11 5.62 16.45
CA TYR A 288 10.30 5.88 15.03
C TYR A 288 9.51 4.87 14.18
N ARG A 289 9.62 3.57 14.49
CA ARG A 289 8.88 2.51 13.79
C ARG A 289 7.37 2.68 13.93
N ASN A 290 6.88 3.03 15.13
CA ASN A 290 5.46 3.31 15.35
C ASN A 290 4.99 4.55 14.58
N ALA A 291 5.80 5.60 14.50
CA ALA A 291 5.44 6.78 13.71
C ALA A 291 5.30 6.46 12.21
N ILE A 292 6.16 5.59 11.67
CA ILE A 292 6.03 5.08 10.28
C ILE A 292 4.71 4.32 10.12
N TRP A 293 4.43 3.36 11.01
CA TRP A 293 3.19 2.57 10.97
C TRP A 293 1.95 3.47 11.03
N MET A 294 1.91 4.39 11.99
CA MET A 294 0.78 5.28 12.18
C MET A 294 0.61 6.27 11.03
N TYR A 295 1.70 6.68 10.39
CA TYR A 295 1.63 7.48 9.16
C TYR A 295 0.99 6.69 8.02
N ILE A 296 1.39 5.44 7.81
CA ILE A 296 0.82 4.60 6.76
C ILE A 296 -0.67 4.34 7.01
N GLN A 297 -1.04 3.99 8.24
CA GLN A 297 -2.45 3.82 8.63
C GLN A 297 -3.25 5.12 8.42
N SER A 298 -2.66 6.30 8.67
CA SER A 298 -3.33 7.58 8.43
C SER A 298 -3.58 7.87 6.95
N LEU A 299 -2.70 7.41 6.04
CA LEU A 299 -2.93 7.51 4.59
C LEU A 299 -4.21 6.79 4.16
N TYR A 300 -4.59 5.73 4.86
CA TYR A 300 -5.80 4.96 4.59
C TYR A 300 -6.98 5.33 5.49
N GLY A 301 -6.83 6.33 6.37
CA GLY A 301 -7.92 6.82 7.20
C GLY A 301 -8.18 6.04 8.49
N ILE A 302 -7.19 5.28 8.97
CA ILE A 302 -7.29 4.51 10.21
C ILE A 302 -6.63 5.28 11.35
N ARG A 303 -7.43 5.66 12.35
CA ARG A 303 -7.03 6.48 13.50
C ARG A 303 -6.94 5.64 14.77
N HIS A 304 -5.79 5.72 15.44
CA HIS A 304 -5.54 5.15 16.76
C HIS A 304 -5.72 6.24 17.83
N ASP A 305 -6.80 6.14 18.62
CA ASP A 305 -7.19 7.19 19.59
C ASP A 305 -6.25 7.29 20.81
N ASP A 306 -5.40 6.29 21.01
CA ASP A 306 -4.35 6.26 22.05
C ASP A 306 -2.99 6.78 21.55
N TYR A 307 -2.89 7.14 20.27
CA TYR A 307 -1.66 7.63 19.65
C TYR A 307 -1.68 9.14 19.41
N ASN A 308 -0.59 9.83 19.79
CA ASN A 308 -0.42 11.24 19.51
C ASN A 308 0.15 11.45 18.09
N TYR A 309 -0.72 11.77 17.13
CA TYR A 309 -0.33 11.98 15.73
C TYR A 309 0.63 13.15 15.48
N ALA A 310 0.78 14.08 16.43
CA ALA A 310 1.84 15.09 16.35
C ALA A 310 3.25 14.46 16.33
N GLU A 311 3.43 13.29 16.97
CA GLU A 311 4.70 12.55 16.98
C GLU A 311 5.15 12.18 15.55
N VAL A 312 4.22 11.97 14.60
CA VAL A 312 4.57 11.63 13.22
C VAL A 312 5.36 12.74 12.54
N ASN A 313 4.98 14.00 12.76
CA ASN A 313 5.68 15.16 12.18
C ASN A 313 7.03 15.43 12.86
N VAL A 314 7.23 14.94 14.09
CA VAL A 314 8.51 15.03 14.79
C VAL A 314 9.46 13.92 14.35
N MET A 315 8.95 12.72 14.10
CA MET A 315 9.75 11.54 13.76
C MET A 315 10.07 11.43 12.27
N LEU A 316 9.17 11.86 11.39
CA LEU A 316 9.30 11.65 9.94
C LEU A 316 9.48 12.99 9.23
N ASP A 317 10.63 13.14 8.59
CA ASP A 317 10.90 14.28 7.72
C ASP A 317 10.01 14.23 6.46
N ARG A 318 10.00 15.34 5.72
CA ARG A 318 9.15 15.47 4.54
C ARG A 318 9.54 14.49 3.43
N LYS A 319 10.84 14.25 3.20
CA LYS A 319 11.28 13.39 2.10
C LYS A 319 10.89 11.94 2.39
N LEU A 320 11.07 11.45 3.61
CA LEU A 320 10.64 10.12 4.02
C LEU A 320 9.12 9.95 3.93
N LYS A 321 8.34 10.96 4.34
CA LYS A 321 6.89 10.95 4.15
C LYS A 321 6.50 10.82 2.68
N THR A 322 7.14 11.59 1.79
CA THR A 322 6.92 11.48 0.35
C THR A 322 7.28 10.10 -0.17
N PHE A 323 8.42 9.54 0.21
CA PHE A 323 8.82 8.18 -0.17
C PHE A 323 7.81 7.12 0.29
N ILE A 324 7.40 7.15 1.57
CA ILE A 324 6.40 6.22 2.12
C ILE A 324 5.06 6.37 1.40
N LYS A 325 4.57 7.60 1.21
CA LYS A 325 3.30 7.87 0.51
C LYS A 325 3.36 7.41 -0.94
N THR A 326 4.45 7.64 -1.66
CA THR A 326 4.63 7.12 -3.03
C THR A 326 4.64 5.60 -3.02
N ALA A 327 5.38 4.95 -2.13
CA ALA A 327 5.41 3.48 -2.05
C ALA A 327 4.02 2.87 -1.76
N CYS A 328 3.24 3.47 -0.85
CA CYS A 328 1.89 3.00 -0.52
C CYS A 328 0.86 3.30 -1.61
N CYS A 329 0.83 4.52 -2.13
CA CYS A 329 -0.31 5.01 -2.91
C CYS A 329 -0.05 4.95 -4.42
N HIS A 330 1.17 5.24 -4.86
CA HIS A 330 1.55 5.34 -6.27
C HIS A 330 2.93 4.70 -6.54
N PRO A 331 3.12 3.41 -6.23
CA PRO A 331 4.45 2.79 -6.32
C PRO A 331 5.04 2.79 -7.74
N HIS A 332 4.21 2.88 -8.78
CA HIS A 332 4.67 3.03 -10.18
C HIS A 332 5.35 4.37 -10.48
N GLU A 333 5.12 5.39 -9.65
CA GLU A 333 5.75 6.71 -9.76
C GLU A 333 7.08 6.77 -8.98
N MET A 334 7.51 5.67 -8.36
CA MET A 334 8.76 5.65 -7.59
C MET A 334 9.98 5.86 -8.49
N THR A 335 10.73 6.93 -8.23
CA THR A 335 11.94 7.30 -8.98
C THR A 335 13.22 6.96 -8.21
N ASP A 336 14.33 6.78 -8.93
CA ASP A 336 15.66 6.61 -8.33
C ASP A 336 16.07 7.80 -7.47
N SER A 337 15.75 9.01 -7.93
CA SER A 337 16.02 10.24 -7.17
C SER A 337 15.30 10.23 -5.82
N LEU A 338 14.01 9.87 -5.79
CA LEU A 338 13.26 9.76 -4.54
C LEU A 338 13.84 8.66 -3.64
N ARG A 339 14.15 7.48 -4.21
CA ARG A 339 14.81 6.38 -3.49
C ARG A 339 16.12 6.86 -2.86
N GLN A 340 17.00 7.54 -3.60
CA GLN A 340 18.31 7.97 -3.08
C GLN A 340 18.22 9.14 -2.09
N SER A 341 17.18 9.98 -2.19
CA SER A 341 17.03 11.19 -1.37
C SER A 341 16.66 10.98 0.10
N VAL A 342 16.27 9.76 0.49
CA VAL A 342 15.77 9.45 1.84
C VAL A 342 16.70 8.50 2.59
N MET A 343 16.73 8.63 3.92
CA MET A 343 17.49 7.75 4.80
C MET A 343 18.97 7.63 4.38
N ILE A 344 19.59 8.75 4.01
CA ILE A 344 20.95 8.80 3.43
C ILE A 344 21.99 8.28 4.43
N ASN A 345 21.78 8.58 5.71
CA ASN A 345 22.70 8.23 6.80
C ASN A 345 22.40 6.87 7.45
N PHE A 346 21.38 6.18 6.96
CA PHE A 346 20.97 4.86 7.44
C PHE A 346 21.58 3.77 6.56
N LYS A 347 21.66 2.55 7.09
CA LYS A 347 22.08 1.38 6.32
C LYS A 347 20.99 1.02 5.31
N SER A 348 21.39 0.44 4.17
CA SER A 348 20.44 -0.04 3.16
C SER A 348 19.45 -1.07 3.74
N CYS A 349 19.88 -1.90 4.70
CA CYS A 349 19.00 -2.84 5.39
C CYS A 349 17.91 -2.16 6.22
N GLU A 350 18.16 -0.96 6.76
CA GLU A 350 17.17 -0.18 7.51
C GLU A 350 16.13 0.43 6.56
N LYS A 351 16.54 0.83 5.35
CA LYS A 351 15.62 1.25 4.30
C LYS A 351 14.70 0.11 3.84
N VAL A 352 15.26 -1.09 3.66
CA VAL A 352 14.47 -2.31 3.39
C VAL A 352 13.51 -2.59 4.55
N HIS A 353 13.96 -2.40 5.79
CA HIS A 353 13.09 -2.55 6.97
C HIS A 353 11.92 -1.57 6.97
N VAL A 354 12.13 -0.30 6.58
CA VAL A 354 11.01 0.65 6.38
C VAL A 354 10.04 0.15 5.31
N LEU A 355 10.52 -0.42 4.21
CA LEU A 355 9.66 -1.01 3.18
C LEU A 355 8.88 -2.24 3.67
N LEU A 356 9.44 -3.04 4.59
CA LEU A 356 8.68 -4.11 5.25
C LEU A 356 7.55 -3.55 6.12
N ILE A 357 7.78 -2.44 6.83
CA ILE A 357 6.74 -1.74 7.60
C ILE A 357 5.67 -1.18 6.64
N VAL A 358 6.07 -0.59 5.51
CA VAL A 358 5.17 -0.13 4.44
C VAL A 358 4.26 -1.26 3.96
N MET A 359 4.82 -2.43 3.65
CA MET A 359 4.04 -3.57 3.21
C MET A 359 3.01 -3.98 4.25
N GLU A 360 3.43 -4.15 5.50
CA GLU A 360 2.59 -4.79 6.51
C GLU A 360 1.50 -3.86 7.04
N ALA A 361 1.82 -2.59 7.26
CA ALA A 361 0.84 -1.59 7.68
C ALA A 361 -0.22 -1.36 6.59
N ARG A 362 0.20 -1.30 5.32
CA ARG A 362 -0.73 -1.21 4.19
C ARG A 362 -1.61 -2.46 4.09
N LEU A 363 -1.03 -3.66 4.23
CA LEU A 363 -1.79 -4.90 4.19
C LEU A 363 -2.87 -4.92 5.27
N GLN A 364 -2.49 -4.56 6.51
CA GLN A 364 -3.43 -4.49 7.62
C GLN A 364 -4.57 -3.51 7.32
N ALA A 365 -4.27 -2.34 6.74
CA ALA A 365 -5.30 -1.36 6.36
C ALA A 365 -6.30 -1.92 5.32
N GLU A 366 -5.81 -2.53 4.24
CA GLU A 366 -6.66 -3.15 3.21
C GLU A 366 -7.56 -4.24 3.79
N LEU A 367 -7.00 -5.10 4.66
CA LEU A 367 -7.73 -6.19 5.30
C LEU A 367 -8.76 -5.69 6.32
N ILE A 368 -8.45 -4.68 7.13
CA ILE A 368 -9.39 -4.07 8.09
C ILE A 368 -10.66 -3.63 7.37
N TYR A 369 -10.54 -2.91 6.26
CA TYR A 369 -11.71 -2.41 5.55
C TYR A 369 -12.52 -3.53 4.88
N PHE A 370 -11.85 -4.54 4.32
CA PHE A 370 -12.51 -5.71 3.75
C PHE A 370 -13.29 -6.50 4.81
N PHE A 371 -12.65 -6.88 5.92
CA PHE A 371 -13.28 -7.68 6.95
C PHE A 371 -14.36 -6.90 7.71
N ARG A 372 -14.20 -5.58 7.88
CA ARG A 372 -15.26 -4.72 8.41
C ARG A 372 -16.53 -4.78 7.55
N ALA A 373 -16.39 -4.80 6.22
CA ALA A 373 -17.54 -4.96 5.33
C ALA A 373 -18.11 -6.39 5.37
N LEU A 374 -17.25 -7.41 5.51
CA LEU A 374 -17.64 -8.81 5.61
C LEU A 374 -18.46 -9.10 6.87
N VAL A 375 -18.02 -8.62 8.03
CA VAL A 375 -18.77 -8.76 9.29
C VAL A 375 -20.14 -8.10 9.19
N LYS A 376 -20.23 -6.92 8.57
CA LYS A 376 -21.52 -6.25 8.32
C LYS A 376 -22.42 -7.08 7.41
N LEU A 377 -21.88 -7.72 6.36
CA LEU A 377 -22.64 -8.61 5.49
C LEU A 377 -23.23 -9.81 6.26
N ASN A 378 -22.44 -10.45 7.12
CA ASN A 378 -22.88 -11.60 7.91
C ASN A 378 -23.96 -11.21 8.94
N ASN A 379 -23.80 -10.08 9.61
CA ASN A 379 -24.80 -9.57 10.56
C ASN A 379 -26.12 -9.23 9.88
N ASN A 380 -26.07 -8.60 8.70
CA ASN A 380 -27.26 -8.28 7.91
C ASN A 380 -27.97 -9.55 7.41
N SER A 381 -27.23 -10.59 7.03
CA SER A 381 -27.79 -11.87 6.58
C SER A 381 -28.46 -12.63 7.74
N SER A 382 -27.90 -12.52 8.96
CA SER A 382 -28.45 -13.13 10.17
C SER A 382 -29.69 -12.43 10.72
N THR A 383 -29.95 -11.18 10.30
CA THR A 383 -31.13 -10.40 10.72
C THR A 383 -32.34 -10.64 9.79
N ILE A 384 -32.11 -11.26 8.63
CA ILE A 384 -33.13 -11.52 7.59
C ILE A 384 -33.58 -13.00 7.60
N ALA A 385 -32.86 -13.88 8.31
CA ALA A 385 -33.25 -15.26 8.61
C ALA A 385 -34.00 -15.31 9.96
#